data_AF-A0A9W6ATG1-F1
#
_entry.id   AF-A0A9W6ATG1-F1
#
_cell.length_a   1.000
_cell.length_b   1.000
_cell.length_c   1.000
_cell.angle_alpha   90.00
_cell.angle_beta   90.00
_cell.angle_gamma   90.00
#
_symmetry.space_group_name_H-M   'P 1'
#
loop_
_entity.id
_entity.type
_entity.pdbx_description
1 polymer ?
#
loop_
_entity_poly.entity_id
_entity_poly.type
_entity_poly.pdbx_seq_one_letter_code
_entity_poly.pdbx_strand_id
1 'polypeptide(L)'
;MTTTVPVYQAELCEARKRGMYVCTQPLAVGVGITIAYWYDYGMSYVDGPINWRLPIASQVIIAILVIILILGLPENPRWLCRQHRRQEALQVLSDFYDLPLDHPTVTQEAENIFRAIDDGRPEYKWSEIFKKDELHTGRRILLAYGLQFTNQMGGAPLIVTYVTTVLEDNVGLDAKLSLLLSGVIQLMFVIGAEEFRPIPTAATER
;
A
#
# COMPACT_ATOMS: atom_id res chain seq x y z
N MET A 1 -0.24 10.41 -3.11
CA MET A 1 -1.04 9.20 -3.43
C MET A 1 -0.82 8.04 -2.45
N THR A 2 0.20 8.06 -1.59
CA THR A 2 0.52 6.94 -0.67
C THR A 2 -0.31 6.88 0.61
N THR A 3 -1.02 7.95 0.99
CA THR A 3 -1.89 7.95 2.17
C THR A 3 -3.32 7.51 1.84
N THR A 4 -3.80 7.78 0.63
CA THR A 4 -5.19 7.52 0.24
C THR A 4 -5.46 6.03 0.02
N VAL A 5 -4.55 5.31 -0.63
CA VAL A 5 -4.70 3.87 -0.93
C VAL A 5 -4.83 3.01 0.33
N PRO A 6 -3.91 3.08 1.31
CA PRO A 6 -4.02 2.26 2.52
C PRO A 6 -5.21 2.68 3.39
N VAL A 7 -5.61 3.96 3.37
CA VAL A 7 -6.82 4.42 4.06
C VAL A 7 -8.07 3.84 3.41
N TYR A 8 -8.17 3.92 2.08
CA TYR A 8 -9.26 3.32 1.32
C TYR A 8 -9.35 1.80 1.54
N GLN A 9 -8.21 1.11 1.52
CA GLN A 9 -8.15 -0.32 1.83
C GLN A 9 -8.53 -0.60 3.28
N ALA A 10 -8.03 0.14 4.27
CA ALA A 10 -8.39 -0.06 5.66
C ALA A 10 -9.90 0.18 5.90
N GLU A 11 -10.50 1.13 5.20
CA GLU A 11 -11.90 1.51 5.34
C GLU A 11 -12.85 0.52 4.68
N LEU A 12 -12.47 -0.06 3.53
CA LEU A 12 -13.26 -1.10 2.89
C LEU A 12 -12.98 -2.49 3.45
N CYS A 13 -11.77 -2.80 3.92
CA CYS A 13 -11.46 -4.17 4.34
C CYS A 13 -12.17 -4.54 5.65
N GLU A 14 -12.88 -5.67 5.60
CA GLU A 14 -13.41 -6.36 6.77
C GLU A 14 -12.31 -6.65 7.79
N ALA A 15 -12.58 -6.41 9.08
CA ALA A 15 -11.59 -6.48 10.16
C ALA A 15 -10.77 -7.79 10.18
N ARG A 16 -11.38 -8.90 9.76
CA ARG A 16 -10.75 -10.23 9.69
C ARG A 16 -9.72 -10.37 8.57
N LYS A 17 -9.89 -9.67 7.44
CA LYS A 17 -9.01 -9.78 6.25
C LYS A 17 -8.03 -8.63 6.12
N ARG A 18 -8.15 -7.57 6.93
CA ARG A 18 -7.27 -6.39 6.92
C ARG A 18 -5.78 -6.73 6.90
N GLY A 19 -5.33 -7.70 7.71
CA GLY A 19 -3.92 -8.10 7.75
C GLY A 19 -3.38 -8.62 6.40
N MET A 20 -4.20 -9.39 5.68
CA MET A 20 -3.82 -9.93 4.37
C MET A 20 -3.70 -8.83 3.32
N TYR A 21 -4.65 -7.90 3.27
CA TYR A 21 -4.62 -6.78 2.32
C TYR A 21 -3.44 -5.84 2.60
N VAL A 22 -3.14 -5.58 3.88
CA VAL A 22 -1.98 -4.78 4.30
C VAL A 22 -0.66 -5.40 3.83
N CYS A 23 -0.51 -6.72 3.89
CA CYS A 23 0.69 -7.41 3.37
C CYS A 23 0.76 -7.43 1.83
N THR A 24 -0.36 -7.30 1.13
CA THR A 24 -0.41 -7.38 -0.34
C THR A 24 0.13 -6.10 -0.99
N GLN A 25 -0.04 -4.94 -0.35
CA GLN A 25 0.47 -3.67 -0.84
C GLN A 25 2.00 -3.65 -1.03
N PRO A 26 2.85 -3.93 -0.01
CA PRO A 26 4.29 -3.93 -0.18
C PRO A 26 4.78 -5.03 -1.13
N LEU A 27 4.08 -6.17 -1.22
CA LEU A 27 4.36 -7.20 -2.22
C LEU A 27 4.17 -6.68 -3.65
N ALA A 28 3.06 -5.99 -3.92
CA ALA A 28 2.81 -5.39 -5.24
C ALA A 28 3.87 -4.34 -5.60
N VAL A 29 4.32 -3.54 -4.63
CA VAL A 29 5.43 -2.60 -4.83
C VAL A 29 6.74 -3.34 -5.15
N GLY A 30 7.06 -4.40 -4.40
CA GLY A 30 8.24 -5.23 -4.63
C GLY A 30 8.26 -5.84 -6.03
N VAL A 31 7.14 -6.46 -6.45
CA VAL A 31 6.98 -7.01 -7.80
C VAL A 31 7.18 -5.94 -8.88
N GLY A 32 6.61 -4.74 -8.68
CA GLY A 32 6.79 -3.62 -9.61
C GLY A 32 8.25 -3.19 -9.75
N ILE A 33 8.98 -3.12 -8.62
CA ILE A 33 10.42 -2.82 -8.61
C ILE A 33 11.19 -3.92 -9.37
N THR A 34 10.91 -5.20 -9.11
CA THR A 34 11.57 -6.32 -9.81
C THR A 34 11.35 -6.24 -11.32
N ILE A 35 10.12 -6.00 -11.78
CA ILE A 35 9.81 -5.85 -13.21
C ILE A 35 10.59 -4.67 -13.81
N ALA A 36 10.68 -3.55 -13.11
CA ALA A 36 11.46 -2.39 -13.57
C ALA A 36 12.95 -2.74 -13.74
N TYR A 37 13.56 -3.44 -12.78
CA TYR A 37 14.95 -3.87 -12.87
C TYR A 37 15.22 -4.81 -14.07
N TRP A 38 14.31 -5.76 -14.33
CA TRP A 38 14.41 -6.64 -15.49
C TRP A 38 14.18 -5.90 -16.81
N TYR A 39 13.30 -4.91 -16.81
CA TYR A 39 13.06 -4.05 -17.96
C TYR A 39 14.29 -3.19 -18.29
N ASP A 40 14.92 -2.58 -17.28
CA ASP A 40 16.15 -1.80 -17.41
C ASP A 40 17.32 -2.69 -17.88
N TYR A 41 17.40 -3.93 -17.39
CA TYR A 41 18.36 -4.91 -17.90
C TYR A 41 18.13 -5.21 -19.39
N GLY A 42 16.88 -5.41 -19.81
CA GLY A 42 16.55 -5.59 -21.24
C GLY A 42 16.93 -4.39 -22.11
N MET A 43 16.72 -3.18 -21.58
CA MET A 43 17.09 -1.93 -22.27
C MET A 43 18.60 -1.66 -22.28
N SER A 44 19.39 -2.33 -21.42
CA SER A 44 20.86 -2.22 -21.42
C SER A 44 21.54 -2.76 -22.69
N TYR A 45 20.82 -3.54 -23.50
CA TYR A 45 21.29 -4.04 -24.80
C TYR A 45 21.03 -3.06 -25.96
N VAL A 46 20.26 -2.00 -25.71
CA VAL A 46 19.91 -0.99 -26.71
C VAL A 46 20.84 0.20 -26.57
N ASP A 47 21.55 0.54 -27.64
CA ASP A 47 22.44 1.70 -27.64
C ASP A 47 21.67 3.02 -27.87
N GLY A 48 22.20 4.10 -27.27
CA GLY A 48 21.69 5.46 -27.44
C GLY A 48 20.68 5.91 -26.37
N PRO A 49 20.19 7.16 -26.45
CA PRO A 49 19.40 7.80 -25.39
C PRO A 49 18.02 7.17 -25.17
N ILE A 50 17.63 6.19 -26.00
CA ILE A 50 16.37 5.47 -25.84
C ILE A 50 16.41 4.49 -24.66
N ASN A 51 17.61 4.03 -24.26
CA ASN A 51 17.80 3.06 -23.19
C ASN A 51 17.26 3.53 -21.83
N TRP A 52 17.42 4.81 -21.49
CA TRP A 52 16.92 5.40 -20.24
C TRP A 52 15.58 6.13 -20.41
N ARG A 53 15.27 6.61 -21.61
CA ARG A 53 14.02 7.34 -21.87
C ARG A 53 12.82 6.40 -21.92
N LEU A 54 12.97 5.22 -22.51
CA LEU A 54 11.87 4.29 -22.72
C LEU A 54 11.36 3.65 -21.41
N PRO A 55 12.21 3.25 -20.44
CA PRO A 55 11.76 2.85 -19.11
C PRO A 55 11.02 3.93 -18.34
N ILE A 56 11.46 5.18 -18.45
CA ILE A 56 10.77 6.29 -17.79
C ILE A 56 9.42 6.55 -18.48
N ALA A 57 9.38 6.53 -19.81
CA ALA A 57 8.16 6.76 -20.58
C ALA A 57 7.12 5.64 -20.40
N SER A 58 7.56 4.38 -20.24
CA SER A 58 6.64 3.24 -20.05
C SER A 58 5.86 3.33 -18.73
N GLN A 59 6.34 4.07 -17.73
CA GLN A 59 5.60 4.36 -16.50
C GLN A 59 4.26 5.05 -16.77
N VAL A 60 4.18 5.86 -17.84
CA VAL A 60 2.94 6.55 -18.24
C VAL A 60 1.86 5.54 -18.64
N ILE A 61 2.23 4.43 -19.26
CA ILE A 61 1.29 3.37 -19.66
C ILE A 61 0.64 2.76 -18.41
N ILE A 62 1.44 2.46 -17.40
CA ILE A 62 0.95 1.94 -16.11
C ILE A 62 0.07 2.98 -15.42
N ALA A 63 0.46 4.25 -15.42
CA ALA A 63 -0.33 5.33 -14.83
C ALA A 63 -1.70 5.49 -15.50
N ILE A 64 -1.77 5.44 -16.84
CA ILE A 64 -3.04 5.50 -17.59
C ILE A 64 -3.92 4.29 -17.25
N LEU A 65 -3.34 3.09 -17.19
CA LEU A 65 -4.08 1.88 -16.81
C LEU A 65 -4.68 2.01 -15.42
N VAL A 66 -3.92 2.54 -14.45
CA VAL A 66 -4.42 2.80 -13.09
C VAL A 66 -5.54 3.85 -13.09
N ILE A 67 -5.43 4.91 -13.88
CA ILE A 67 -6.51 5.92 -14.00
C ILE A 67 -7.80 5.27 -14.51
N ILE A 68 -7.71 4.44 -15.55
CA ILE A 68 -8.87 3.73 -16.09
C ILE A 68 -9.49 2.80 -15.04
N LEU A 69 -8.66 2.10 -14.25
CA LEU A 69 -9.13 1.24 -13.18
C LEU A 69 -9.87 2.03 -12.09
N ILE A 70 -9.33 3.19 -11.68
CA ILE A 70 -9.91 4.05 -10.64
C ILE A 70 -11.30 4.56 -11.05
N LEU A 71 -11.52 4.85 -12.34
CA LEU A 71 -12.84 5.28 -12.83
C LEU A 71 -13.94 4.22 -12.64
N GLY A 72 -13.58 2.94 -12.46
CA GLY A 72 -14.51 1.85 -12.17
C GLY A 72 -14.65 1.50 -10.69
N LEU A 73 -13.88 2.12 -9.79
CA LEU A 73 -13.95 1.83 -8.35
C LEU A 73 -15.10 2.60 -7.69
N PRO A 74 -15.87 1.97 -6.77
CA PRO A 74 -16.89 2.65 -6.02
C PRO A 74 -16.27 3.69 -5.08
N GLU A 75 -16.98 4.80 -4.91
CA GLU A 75 -16.57 5.88 -4.02
C GLU A 75 -16.55 5.41 -2.56
N ASN A 76 -15.67 5.99 -1.75
CA ASN A 76 -15.51 5.57 -0.36
C ASN A 76 -16.79 5.80 0.47
N PRO A 77 -17.35 4.77 1.15
CA PRO A 77 -18.58 4.90 1.91
C PRO A 77 -18.49 5.95 3.03
N ARG A 78 -17.32 6.11 3.68
CA ARG A 78 -17.13 7.12 4.74
C ARG A 78 -17.10 8.55 4.17
N TRP A 79 -16.54 8.72 2.97
CA TRP A 79 -16.57 10.00 2.26
C TRP A 79 -18.00 10.36 1.85
N LEU A 80 -18.77 9.39 1.34
CA LEU A 80 -20.20 9.58 1.04
C LEU A 80 -21.01 9.95 2.29
N CYS A 81 -20.73 9.32 3.44
CA CYS A 81 -21.34 9.69 4.72
C CYS A 81 -20.99 11.13 5.15
N ARG A 82 -19.73 11.56 4.95
CA ARG A 82 -19.30 12.95 5.22
C ARG A 82 -19.99 13.98 4.33
N GLN A 83 -20.32 13.62 3.09
CA GLN A 83 -21.07 14.48 2.17
C GLN A 83 -22.59 14.40 2.39
N HIS A 84 -23.05 13.79 3.49
CA HIS A 84 -24.47 13.55 3.80
C HIS A 84 -25.23 12.70 2.74
N ARG A 85 -24.52 11.93 1.91
CA ARG A 85 -25.09 11.04 0.86
C ARG A 85 -25.35 9.63 1.41
N ARG A 86 -26.30 9.52 2.35
CA ARG A 86 -26.59 8.26 3.08
C ARG A 86 -27.04 7.09 2.20
N GLN A 87 -27.88 7.34 1.20
CA GLN A 87 -28.39 6.27 0.33
C GLN A 87 -27.29 5.62 -0.51
N GLU A 88 -26.37 6.42 -1.03
CA GLU A 88 -25.25 5.91 -1.82
C GLU A 88 -24.22 5.19 -0.94
N ALA A 89 -23.97 5.67 0.27
CA ALA A 89 -23.14 4.95 1.22
C ALA A 89 -23.70 3.55 1.53
N LEU A 90 -25.03 3.44 1.71
CA LEU A 90 -25.70 2.15 1.91
C LEU A 90 -25.59 1.24 0.69
N GLN A 91 -25.71 1.78 -0.53
CA GLN A 91 -25.50 1.02 -1.77
C GLN A 91 -24.08 0.48 -1.87
N VAL A 92 -23.06 1.32 -1.64
CA VAL A 92 -21.66 0.88 -1.66
C VAL A 92 -21.38 -0.17 -0.58
N LEU A 93 -21.92 -0.02 0.63
CA LEU A 93 -21.80 -1.05 1.68
C LEU A 93 -22.53 -2.35 1.30
N SER A 94 -23.71 -2.27 0.70
CA SER A 94 -24.49 -3.41 0.23
C SER A 94 -23.74 -4.20 -0.85
N ASP A 95 -23.18 -3.50 -1.84
CA ASP A 95 -22.34 -4.08 -2.90
C ASP A 95 -21.05 -4.68 -2.34
N PHE A 96 -20.46 -4.05 -1.31
CA PHE A 96 -19.22 -4.53 -0.70
C PHE A 96 -19.41 -5.83 0.10
N TYR A 97 -20.48 -5.90 0.91
CA TYR A 97 -20.78 -7.07 1.73
C TYR A 97 -21.56 -8.16 0.97
N ASP A 98 -21.99 -7.88 -0.27
CA ASP A 98 -22.86 -8.74 -1.08
C ASP A 98 -24.15 -9.12 -0.33
N LEU A 99 -24.72 -8.13 0.39
CA LEU A 99 -25.90 -8.28 1.25
C LEU A 99 -26.98 -7.27 0.85
N PRO A 100 -28.28 -7.57 1.06
CA PRO A 100 -29.36 -6.62 0.81
C PRO A 100 -29.18 -5.32 1.60
N LEU A 101 -29.68 -4.20 1.06
CA LEU A 101 -29.68 -2.89 1.70
C LEU A 101 -30.28 -2.89 3.11
N ASP A 102 -31.30 -3.73 3.34
CA ASP A 102 -32.01 -3.84 4.62
C ASP A 102 -31.34 -4.82 5.60
N HIS A 103 -30.22 -5.44 5.22
CA HIS A 103 -29.53 -6.37 6.11
C HIS A 103 -29.00 -5.63 7.35
N PRO A 104 -29.23 -6.15 8.57
CA PRO A 104 -28.87 -5.45 9.81
C PRO A 104 -27.38 -5.09 9.90
N THR A 105 -26.51 -5.90 9.31
CA THR A 105 -25.06 -5.61 9.25
C THR A 105 -24.75 -4.34 8.45
N VAL A 106 -25.41 -4.14 7.30
CA VAL A 106 -25.18 -2.98 6.41
C VAL A 106 -25.72 -1.71 7.06
N THR A 107 -26.92 -1.78 7.65
CA THR A 107 -27.55 -0.64 8.34
C THR A 107 -26.81 -0.26 9.61
N GLN A 108 -26.38 -1.23 10.43
CA GLN A 108 -25.59 -0.97 11.64
C GLN A 108 -24.23 -0.36 11.30
N GLU A 109 -23.52 -0.88 10.31
CA GLU A 109 -22.19 -0.36 9.95
C GLU A 109 -22.29 1.07 9.39
N ALA A 110 -23.28 1.33 8.54
CA ALA A 110 -23.54 2.68 8.06
C ALA A 110 -23.86 3.63 9.24
N GLU A 111 -24.71 3.21 10.18
CA GLU A 111 -25.07 4.02 11.34
C GLU A 111 -23.88 4.27 12.28
N ASN A 112 -23.01 3.27 12.49
CA ASN A 112 -21.77 3.41 13.25
C ASN A 112 -20.84 4.45 12.60
N ILE A 113 -20.70 4.41 11.27
CA ILE A 113 -19.90 5.39 10.52
C ILE A 113 -20.50 6.79 10.64
N PHE A 114 -21.82 6.93 10.52
CA PHE A 114 -22.51 8.22 10.68
C PHE A 114 -22.31 8.79 12.08
N ARG A 115 -22.55 7.99 13.13
CA ARG A 115 -22.32 8.41 14.52
C ARG A 115 -20.88 8.84 14.75
N ALA A 116 -19.91 8.10 14.23
CA ALA A 116 -18.50 8.45 14.36
C ALA A 116 -18.11 9.76 13.65
N ILE A 117 -18.84 10.17 12.61
CA ILE A 117 -18.64 11.44 11.90
C ILE A 117 -19.36 12.58 12.63
N ASP A 118 -20.59 12.32 13.10
CA ASP A 118 -21.47 13.30 13.76
C ASP A 118 -21.04 13.62 15.20
N ASP A 119 -20.37 12.67 15.87
CA ASP A 119 -19.68 12.88 17.15
C ASP A 119 -18.61 13.99 17.08
N GLY A 120 -18.30 14.50 15.89
CA GLY A 120 -17.66 15.80 15.72
C GLY A 120 -16.32 15.90 16.44
N ARG A 121 -15.59 14.78 16.56
CA ARG A 121 -14.27 14.78 17.21
C ARG A 121 -13.45 15.88 16.55
N PRO A 122 -13.03 16.91 17.31
CA PRO A 122 -12.30 18.02 16.74
C PRO A 122 -11.07 17.47 16.03
N GLU A 123 -10.73 18.05 14.88
CA GLU A 123 -9.50 17.69 14.16
C GLU A 123 -8.34 17.63 15.17
N TYR A 124 -7.71 16.46 15.28
CA TYR A 124 -6.62 16.23 16.22
C TYR A 124 -5.55 17.30 16.01
N LYS A 125 -5.41 18.21 16.99
CA LYS A 125 -4.37 19.22 16.95
C LYS A 125 -3.05 18.55 17.29
N TRP A 126 -1.96 18.93 16.59
CA TRP A 126 -0.61 18.42 16.86
C TRP A 126 -0.19 18.54 18.33
N SER A 127 -0.75 19.51 19.07
CA SER A 127 -0.55 19.68 20.52
C SER A 127 -1.16 18.58 21.39
N GLU A 128 -2.12 17.80 20.89
CA GLU A 128 -2.78 16.72 21.63
C GLU A 128 -1.98 15.42 21.65
N ILE A 129 -0.99 15.29 20.76
CA ILE A 129 -0.03 14.16 20.75
C ILE A 129 0.75 14.11 22.06
N PHE A 130 0.98 15.27 22.70
CA PHE A 130 1.69 15.38 23.98
C PHE A 130 0.78 15.36 25.21
N LYS A 131 -0.55 15.35 25.03
CA LYS A 131 -1.49 15.23 26.14
C LYS A 131 -1.66 13.74 26.50
N LYS A 132 -1.71 13.45 27.81
CA LYS A 132 -2.09 12.11 28.29
C LYS A 132 -3.59 11.94 28.06
N ASP A 133 -3.92 11.18 27.03
CA ASP A 133 -5.26 10.74 26.67
C ASP A 133 -5.46 9.27 27.09
N GLU A 134 -6.71 8.86 27.39
CA GLU A 134 -7.06 7.48 27.79
C GLU A 134 -6.64 6.44 26.74
N LEU A 135 -6.63 6.84 25.46
CA LEU A 135 -6.22 6.01 24.34
C LEU A 135 -4.70 5.86 24.17
N HIS A 136 -3.90 6.51 25.03
CA HIS A 136 -2.44 6.56 24.93
C HIS A 136 -1.94 6.97 23.54
N THR A 137 -2.66 7.90 22.91
CA THR A 137 -2.45 8.36 21.52
C THR A 137 -1.00 8.77 21.26
N GLY A 138 -0.39 9.55 22.15
CA GLY A 138 1.02 9.96 22.04
C GLY A 138 2.01 8.79 22.03
N ARG A 139 1.80 7.77 22.87
CA ARG A 139 2.66 6.57 22.91
C ARG A 139 2.50 5.74 21.64
N ARG A 140 1.27 5.58 21.15
CA ARG A 140 0.99 4.85 19.90
C ARG A 140 1.64 5.54 18.70
N ILE A 141 1.52 6.86 18.62
CA ILE A 141 2.14 7.67 17.57
C ILE A 141 3.67 7.56 17.66
N LEU A 142 4.26 7.72 18.85
CA LEU A 142 5.72 7.61 19.03
C LEU A 142 6.24 6.22 18.66
N LEU A 143 5.53 5.15 19.04
CA LEU A 143 5.88 3.78 18.65
C LEU A 143 5.77 3.57 17.13
N ALA A 144 4.74 4.12 16.49
CA ALA A 144 4.59 4.05 15.04
C ALA A 144 5.71 4.81 14.31
N TYR A 145 6.03 6.02 14.75
CA TYR A 145 7.17 6.78 14.21
C TYR A 145 8.50 6.10 14.49
N GLY A 146 8.70 5.56 15.69
CA GLY A 146 9.90 4.80 16.05
C GLY A 146 10.08 3.57 15.19
N LEU A 147 9.00 2.80 14.96
CA LEU A 147 9.01 1.65 14.07
C LEU A 147 9.34 2.06 12.63
N GLN A 148 8.71 3.12 12.11
CA GLN A 148 8.98 3.62 10.77
C GLN A 148 10.43 4.12 10.63
N PHE A 149 10.96 4.74 11.69
CA PHE A 149 12.34 5.20 11.76
C PHE A 149 13.33 4.03 11.73
N THR A 150 13.13 3.00 12.56
CA THR A 150 13.96 1.78 12.53
C THR A 150 13.89 1.10 11.17
N ASN A 151 12.71 1.06 10.55
CA ASN A 151 12.53 0.51 9.20
C ASN A 151 13.37 1.27 8.15
N GLN A 152 13.38 2.60 8.18
CA GLN A 152 14.19 3.41 7.25
C GLN A 152 15.70 3.35 7.56
N MET A 153 16.07 3.32 8.84
CA MET A 153 17.47 3.19 9.27
C MET A 153 18.11 1.87 8.85
N GLY A 154 17.31 0.80 8.70
CA GLY A 154 17.77 -0.49 8.20
C GLY A 154 18.35 -0.43 6.78
N GLY A 155 18.23 0.69 6.08
CA GLY A 155 18.89 0.92 4.80
C GLY A 155 18.28 0.14 3.63
N ALA A 156 17.15 -0.53 3.82
CA ALA A 156 16.49 -1.29 2.75
C ALA A 156 16.22 -0.44 1.48
N PRO A 157 15.70 0.82 1.57
CA PRO A 157 15.54 1.66 0.39
C PRO A 157 16.86 2.05 -0.28
N LEU A 158 17.92 2.18 0.51
CA LEU A 158 19.26 2.51 0.01
C LEU A 158 19.85 1.36 -0.78
N ILE A 159 19.76 0.12 -0.26
CA ILE A 159 20.18 -1.09 -0.97
C ILE A 159 19.40 -1.23 -2.28
N VAL A 160 18.07 -1.11 -2.22
CA VAL A 160 17.20 -1.24 -3.40
C VAL A 160 17.53 -0.23 -4.50
N THR A 161 18.05 0.94 -4.16
CA THR A 161 18.35 1.99 -5.15
C THR A 161 19.79 1.90 -5.67
N TYR A 162 20.74 1.54 -4.82
CA TYR A 162 22.17 1.64 -5.12
C TYR A 162 22.88 0.29 -5.29
N VAL A 163 22.16 -0.84 -5.22
CA VAL A 163 22.78 -2.17 -5.37
C VAL A 163 23.57 -2.32 -6.67
N THR A 164 23.06 -1.78 -7.78
CA THR A 164 23.75 -1.79 -9.09
C THR A 164 25.05 -1.00 -9.04
N THR A 165 24.99 0.25 -8.57
CA THR A 165 26.15 1.15 -8.42
C THR A 165 27.17 0.59 -7.45
N VAL A 166 26.73 -0.03 -6.35
CA VAL A 166 27.63 -0.63 -5.36
C VAL A 166 28.38 -1.83 -5.95
N LEU A 167 27.70 -2.66 -6.75
CA LEU A 167 28.33 -3.80 -7.42
C LEU A 167 29.31 -3.35 -8.52
N GLU A 168 29.00 -2.28 -9.23
CA GLU A 168 29.89 -1.73 -10.25
C GLU A 168 31.10 -1.01 -9.62
N ASP A 169 30.87 -0.02 -8.76
CA ASP A 169 31.93 0.87 -8.24
C ASP A 169 32.76 0.23 -7.12
N ASN A 170 32.16 -0.56 -6.21
CA ASN A 170 32.89 -1.12 -5.06
C ASN A 170 33.41 -2.53 -5.31
N VAL A 171 32.76 -3.32 -6.18
CA VAL A 171 33.17 -4.70 -6.48
C VAL A 171 33.92 -4.77 -7.82
N GLY A 172 33.78 -3.76 -8.70
CA GLY A 172 34.46 -3.72 -9.99
C GLY A 172 33.83 -4.65 -11.03
N LEU A 173 32.54 -4.98 -10.88
CA LEU A 173 31.81 -5.84 -11.82
C LEU A 173 31.40 -5.06 -13.06
N ASP A 174 31.34 -5.75 -14.20
CA ASP A 174 30.81 -5.19 -15.45
C ASP A 174 29.36 -4.70 -15.26
N ALA A 175 29.01 -3.56 -15.87
CA ALA A 175 27.70 -2.93 -15.70
C ALA A 175 26.53 -3.89 -16.00
N LYS A 176 26.66 -4.77 -17.00
CA LYS A 176 25.64 -5.76 -17.34
C LYS A 176 25.53 -6.86 -16.29
N LEU A 177 26.65 -7.31 -15.72
CA LEU A 177 26.64 -8.29 -14.62
C LEU A 177 26.05 -7.68 -13.34
N SER A 178 26.37 -6.42 -13.04
CA SER A 178 25.81 -5.69 -11.89
C SER A 178 24.29 -5.52 -12.01
N LEU A 179 23.76 -5.20 -13.20
CA LEU A 179 22.33 -5.13 -13.46
C LEU A 179 21.64 -6.50 -13.31
N LEU A 180 22.23 -7.56 -13.86
CA LEU A 180 21.69 -8.92 -13.74
C LEU A 180 21.62 -9.36 -12.28
N LEU A 181 22.71 -9.18 -11.53
CA LEU A 181 22.79 -9.58 -10.11
C LEU A 181 21.76 -8.79 -9.28
N SER A 182 21.61 -7.51 -9.57
CA SER A 182 20.61 -6.66 -8.90
C SER A 182 19.18 -7.15 -9.18
N GLY A 183 18.86 -7.50 -10.42
CA GLY A 183 17.56 -8.08 -10.77
C GLY A 183 17.28 -9.39 -10.01
N VAL A 184 18.29 -10.25 -9.84
CA VAL A 184 18.19 -11.50 -9.06
C VAL A 184 17.98 -11.20 -7.58
N ILE A 185 18.74 -10.27 -6.99
CA ILE A 185 18.60 -9.86 -5.59
C ILE A 185 17.17 -9.35 -5.32
N GLN A 186 16.62 -8.53 -6.22
CA GLN A 186 15.24 -8.03 -6.05
C GLN A 186 14.19 -9.12 -6.17
N LEU A 187 14.41 -10.11 -7.03
CA LEU A 187 13.54 -11.28 -7.11
C LEU A 187 13.56 -12.10 -5.80
N MET A 188 14.74 -12.27 -5.18
CA MET A 188 14.86 -12.92 -3.88
C MET A 188 14.11 -12.17 -2.78
N PHE A 189 14.13 -10.84 -2.78
CA PHE A 189 13.36 -10.03 -1.83
C PHE A 189 11.84 -10.28 -1.94
N VAL A 190 11.32 -10.38 -3.16
CA VAL A 190 9.90 -10.66 -3.39
C VAL A 190 9.52 -12.07 -2.93
N ILE A 191 10.34 -13.07 -3.24
CA ILE A 191 10.10 -14.47 -2.83
C ILE A 191 10.13 -14.58 -1.29
N GLY A 192 11.13 -13.97 -0.65
CA GLY A 192 11.22 -13.97 0.81
C GLY A 192 10.03 -13.27 1.49
N ALA A 193 9.48 -12.24 0.86
CA ALA A 193 8.28 -11.56 1.35
C ALA A 193 7.00 -12.41 1.16
N GLU A 194 6.92 -13.23 0.11
CA GLU A 194 5.81 -14.17 -0.10
C GLU A 194 5.82 -15.30 0.93
N GLU A 195 6.99 -15.84 1.24
CA GLU A 195 7.13 -16.93 2.22
C GLU A 195 6.77 -16.50 3.66
N PHE A 196 6.90 -15.21 3.96
CA PHE A 196 6.51 -14.64 5.25
C PHE A 196 5.01 -14.29 5.35
N ARG A 197 4.18 -14.56 4.32
CA ARG A 197 2.73 -14.36 4.44
C ARG A 197 2.21 -15.30 5.53
N PRO A 198 1.58 -14.78 6.60
CA PRO A 198 0.93 -15.64 7.57
C PRO A 198 -0.15 -16.43 6.83
N ILE A 199 0.00 -17.75 6.80
CA ILE A 199 -1.01 -18.66 6.28
C ILE A 199 -2.31 -18.30 7.01
N PRO A 200 -3.42 -18.00 6.30
CA PRO A 200 -4.68 -17.82 6.96
C PRO A 200 -4.97 -19.12 7.71
N THR A 201 -4.82 -19.10 9.02
CA THR A 201 -5.30 -20.18 9.87
C THR A 201 -6.79 -20.22 9.63
N ALA A 202 -7.22 -21.18 8.82
CA ALA A 202 -8.58 -21.65 8.83
C ALA A 202 -8.85 -21.96 10.29
N ALA A 203 -9.61 -21.08 10.94
CA ALA A 203 -10.18 -21.36 12.24
C ALA A 203 -11.05 -22.59 12.00
N THR A 204 -10.51 -23.73 12.40
CA THR A 204 -11.23 -24.95 12.66
C THR A 204 -12.36 -24.56 13.60
N GLU A 205 -13.57 -24.36 13.05
CA GLU A 205 -14.79 -24.44 13.82
C GLU A 205 -14.90 -25.87 14.34
N ARG A 206 -14.56 -26.06 15.61
CA ARG A 206 -15.24 -26.95 16.55
C ARG A 206 -15.17 -26.36 17.95
#